data_AF-A0A7V5P9J2-F1
#
_entry.id   AF-A0A7V5P9J2-F1
#
_cell.length_a   1.000
_cell.length_b   1.000
_cell.length_c   1.000
_cell.angle_alpha   90.00
_cell.angle_beta   90.00
_cell.angle_gamma   90.00
#
_symmetry.space_group_name_H-M   'P 1'
#
loop_
_entity.id
_entity.type
_entity.pdbx_description
1 polymer ?
#
loop_
_entity_poly.entity_id
_entity_poly.type
_entity_poly.pdbx_seq_one_letter_code
_entity_poly.pdbx_strand_id
1 'polypeptide(L)'
;MIIDIHAHLDLGDDSVISRMLERGWADVVALSSLIGGAFPSEEELRRANDHVLEWMQRYPGRVVGFAYVNPRLGDASLRELERCIALGMKGVKLWISVFADDRRVDPFVEMASRAAMPLLAHAWVKTTGNLPFESRPEHVARLAARHPEARFILAHFGGEWETGAKAARDCPNLYVDVSGSLAEMDEVETLVRSVGAERVLFGTDNSNFHYCLGKVQGARLSEE
;
A
#
# COMPACT_ATOMS: atom_id res chain seq x y z
N MET A 1 11.73 16.38 -2.08
CA MET A 1 10.53 16.01 -1.31
C MET A 1 10.50 14.49 -1.22
N ILE A 2 10.29 13.92 -0.05
CA ILE A 2 10.18 12.48 0.20
C ILE A 2 8.76 12.17 0.65
N ILE A 3 8.09 11.29 -0.10
CA ILE A 3 6.77 10.77 0.23
C ILE A 3 6.95 9.30 0.57
N ASP A 4 6.60 8.92 1.80
CA ASP A 4 6.44 7.52 2.17
C ASP A 4 5.01 7.08 1.84
N ILE A 5 4.83 6.25 0.81
CA ILE A 5 3.49 5.86 0.34
C ILE A 5 2.88 4.70 1.14
N HIS A 6 3.61 4.12 2.10
CA HIS A 6 3.17 2.92 2.78
C HIS A 6 3.68 2.89 4.21
N ALA A 7 2.79 3.22 5.14
CA ALA A 7 3.00 2.97 6.55
C ALA A 7 1.66 2.67 7.25
N HIS A 8 1.77 2.12 8.45
CA HIS A 8 0.66 1.64 9.22
C HIS A 8 0.60 2.22 10.63
N LEU A 9 -0.61 2.44 11.11
CA LEU A 9 -0.90 2.58 12.54
C LEU A 9 -1.19 1.19 13.11
N ASP A 10 -0.98 1.03 14.41
CA ASP A 10 -1.34 -0.16 15.18
C ASP A 10 -0.54 -1.44 14.83
N LEU A 11 0.51 -1.29 14.01
CA LEU A 11 1.53 -2.31 13.74
C LEU A 11 2.84 -1.97 14.49
N GLY A 12 2.73 -1.81 15.80
CA GLY A 12 3.86 -1.53 16.69
C GLY A 12 3.77 -0.15 17.34
N ASP A 13 4.91 0.57 17.36
CA ASP A 13 5.02 1.88 17.99
C ASP A 13 4.73 2.99 16.97
N ASP A 14 3.51 3.53 17.01
CA ASP A 14 3.06 4.61 16.12
C ASP A 14 3.91 5.88 16.22
N SER A 15 4.66 6.07 17.32
CA SER A 15 5.55 7.22 17.44
C SER A 15 6.69 7.23 16.42
N VAL A 16 6.92 6.11 15.72
CA VAL A 16 7.82 6.07 14.55
C VAL A 16 7.33 7.03 13.47
N ILE A 17 6.03 7.08 13.20
CA ILE A 17 5.45 7.97 12.18
C ILE A 17 5.58 9.43 12.60
N SER A 18 5.23 9.76 13.85
CA SER A 18 5.46 11.10 14.39
C SER A 18 6.92 11.51 14.30
N ARG A 19 7.86 10.62 14.65
CA ARG A 19 9.30 10.88 14.55
C ARG A 19 9.74 11.15 13.12
N MET A 20 9.27 10.37 12.15
CA MET A 20 9.56 10.58 10.72
C MET A 20 9.11 11.97 10.27
N LEU A 21 7.90 12.37 10.67
CA LEU A 21 7.33 13.66 10.31
C LEU A 21 8.04 14.82 11.04
N GLU A 22 8.19 14.75 12.36
CA GLU A 22 8.75 15.84 13.18
C GLU A 22 10.23 16.08 12.91
N ARG A 23 10.98 15.04 12.55
CA ARG A 23 12.40 15.17 12.16
C ARG A 23 12.59 15.57 10.69
N GLY A 24 11.52 15.67 9.90
CA GLY A 24 11.60 16.01 8.48
C GLY A 24 12.27 14.94 7.64
N TRP A 25 12.18 13.67 8.06
CA TRP A 25 12.67 12.54 7.25
C TRP A 25 11.73 12.27 6.08
N ALA A 26 10.43 12.30 6.34
CA ALA A 26 9.38 12.27 5.33
C ALA A 26 8.61 13.59 5.33
N ASP A 27 8.40 14.16 4.14
CA ASP A 27 7.55 15.33 3.95
C ASP A 27 6.07 14.94 4.06
N VAL A 28 5.71 13.80 3.45
CA VAL A 28 4.36 13.24 3.47
C VAL A 28 4.42 11.74 3.75
N VAL A 29 3.46 11.24 4.53
CA VAL A 29 3.28 9.80 4.78
C VAL A 29 1.85 9.39 4.45
N ALA A 30 1.68 8.35 3.63
CA ALA A 30 0.40 7.71 3.41
C ALA A 30 0.19 6.61 4.47
N LEU A 31 -0.90 6.73 5.23
CA LEU A 31 -1.17 5.92 6.42
C LEU A 31 -2.46 5.13 6.28
N SER A 32 -2.43 3.89 6.77
CA SER A 32 -3.63 3.09 7.03
C SER A 32 -3.52 2.38 8.37
N SER A 33 -4.63 2.17 9.08
CA SER A 33 -4.64 1.33 10.29
C SER A 33 -5.12 -0.08 9.92
N LEU A 34 -4.54 -1.10 10.56
CA LEU A 34 -4.92 -2.50 10.38
C LEU A 34 -5.59 -3.09 11.63
N ILE A 35 -6.26 -2.26 12.46
CA ILE A 35 -7.08 -2.73 13.59
C ILE A 35 -8.06 -3.83 13.09
N GLY A 36 -8.17 -4.92 13.86
CA GLY A 36 -8.96 -6.11 13.51
C GLY A 36 -8.26 -7.10 12.56
N GLY A 37 -7.03 -6.79 12.11
CA GLY A 37 -6.17 -7.75 11.40
C GLY A 37 -6.74 -8.18 10.05
N ALA A 38 -6.64 -9.48 9.72
CA ALA A 38 -7.03 -10.03 8.42
C ALA A 38 -8.52 -9.96 8.10
N PHE A 39 -9.39 -9.99 9.12
CA PHE A 39 -10.84 -10.09 8.96
C PHE A 39 -11.56 -9.15 9.92
N PRO A 40 -11.33 -7.83 9.85
CA PRO A 40 -11.93 -6.89 10.77
C PRO A 40 -13.46 -6.91 10.61
N SER A 41 -14.17 -6.83 11.73
CA SER A 41 -15.59 -6.53 11.77
C SER A 41 -15.87 -5.11 11.24
N GLU A 42 -17.14 -4.78 10.99
CA GLU A 42 -17.53 -3.42 10.58
C GLU A 42 -17.10 -2.36 11.62
N GLU A 43 -17.21 -2.70 12.91
CA GLU A 43 -16.81 -1.81 13.99
C GLU A 43 -15.29 -1.61 14.04
N GLU A 44 -14.50 -2.68 13.90
CA GLU A 44 -13.04 -2.59 13.85
C GLU A 44 -12.57 -1.84 12.60
N LEU A 45 -13.21 -2.06 11.46
CA LEU A 45 -12.92 -1.35 10.22
C LEU A 45 -13.16 0.16 10.37
N ARG A 46 -14.29 0.53 10.98
CA ARG A 46 -14.62 1.92 11.29
C ARG A 46 -13.59 2.54 12.24
N ARG A 47 -13.23 1.82 13.31
CA ARG A 47 -12.19 2.28 14.26
C ARG A 47 -10.83 2.46 13.61
N ALA A 48 -10.42 1.54 12.72
CA ALA A 48 -9.18 1.66 11.95
C ALA A 48 -9.17 2.96 11.13
N ASN A 49 -10.23 3.22 10.38
CA ASN A 49 -10.32 4.41 9.55
C ASN A 49 -10.44 5.70 10.36
N ASP A 50 -11.17 5.68 11.48
CA ASP A 50 -11.25 6.83 12.40
C ASP A 50 -9.88 7.16 13.00
N HIS A 51 -9.08 6.15 13.36
CA HIS A 51 -7.72 6.37 13.85
C HIS A 51 -6.85 7.10 12.81
N VAL A 52 -6.94 6.73 11.53
CA VAL A 52 -6.22 7.43 10.45
C VAL A 52 -6.73 8.87 10.27
N LEU A 53 -8.03 9.11 10.40
CA LEU A 53 -8.61 10.45 10.31
C LEU A 53 -8.10 11.38 11.42
N GLU A 54 -7.92 10.87 12.63
CA GLU A 54 -7.31 11.62 13.73
C GLU A 54 -5.88 12.06 13.39
N TRP A 55 -5.10 11.18 12.75
CA TRP A 55 -3.74 11.49 12.30
C TRP A 55 -3.71 12.50 11.15
N MET A 56 -4.66 12.42 10.21
CA MET A 56 -4.83 13.42 9.16
C MET A 56 -5.12 14.81 9.73
N GLN A 57 -5.92 14.89 10.81
CA GLN A 57 -6.20 16.15 11.51
C GLN A 57 -4.98 16.66 12.29
N ARG A 58 -4.23 15.76 12.92
CA ARG A 58 -3.04 16.10 13.71
C ARG A 58 -1.88 16.61 12.84
N TYR A 59 -1.73 16.08 11.63
CA TYR A 59 -0.64 16.40 10.70
C TYR A 59 -1.20 16.83 9.32
N PRO A 60 -1.91 17.97 9.24
CA PRO A 60 -2.60 18.38 8.01
C PRO A 60 -1.59 18.65 6.88
N GLY A 61 -1.86 18.11 5.69
CA GLY A 61 -0.99 18.21 4.52
C GLY A 61 0.28 17.36 4.58
N ARG A 62 0.54 16.68 5.70
CA ARG A 62 1.69 15.81 5.95
C ARG A 62 1.28 14.34 6.03
N VAL A 63 0.03 14.06 6.35
CA VAL A 63 -0.55 12.71 6.38
C VAL A 63 -1.65 12.57 5.33
N VAL A 64 -1.57 11.49 4.56
CA VAL A 64 -2.57 11.10 3.56
C VAL A 64 -3.22 9.80 4.00
N GLY A 65 -4.53 9.81 4.28
CA GLY A 65 -5.23 8.62 4.72
C GLY A 65 -5.53 7.63 3.60
N PHE A 66 -5.26 6.36 3.85
CA PHE A 66 -5.66 5.22 3.03
C PHE A 66 -6.74 4.43 3.76
N ALA A 67 -7.93 4.36 3.16
CA ALA A 67 -9.08 3.70 3.74
C ALA A 67 -8.86 2.18 3.78
N TYR A 68 -8.91 1.60 4.97
CA TYR A 68 -8.88 0.16 5.13
C TYR A 68 -10.25 -0.42 4.76
N VAL A 69 -10.25 -1.47 3.93
CA VAL A 69 -11.47 -2.14 3.45
C VAL A 69 -11.44 -3.64 3.71
N ASN A 70 -12.63 -4.22 3.93
CA ASN A 70 -12.84 -5.66 4.02
C ASN A 70 -13.92 -6.10 3.02
N PRO A 71 -13.53 -6.58 1.83
CA PRO A 71 -14.46 -7.08 0.82
C PRO A 71 -15.45 -8.16 1.28
N ARG A 72 -15.20 -8.87 2.39
CA ARG A 72 -16.17 -9.85 2.93
C ARG A 72 -17.42 -9.20 3.51
N LEU A 73 -17.34 -7.93 3.93
CA LEU A 73 -18.46 -7.20 4.50
C LEU A 73 -19.36 -6.58 3.41
N GLY A 74 -19.00 -6.72 2.13
CA GLY A 74 -19.79 -6.23 1.00
C GLY A 74 -20.17 -4.76 1.14
N ASP A 75 -21.47 -4.48 1.05
CA ASP A 75 -22.03 -3.12 1.10
C ASP A 75 -21.66 -2.35 2.38
N ALA A 76 -21.45 -3.03 3.52
CA ALA A 76 -21.03 -2.36 4.74
C ALA A 76 -19.63 -1.75 4.60
N SER A 77 -18.68 -2.48 4.03
CA SER A 77 -17.33 -1.94 3.78
C SER A 77 -17.33 -0.92 2.63
N LEU A 78 -18.25 -1.02 1.65
CA LEU A 78 -18.39 0.00 0.59
C LEU A 78 -18.92 1.33 1.12
N ARG A 79 -19.94 1.30 2.01
CA ARG A 79 -20.41 2.51 2.69
C ARG A 79 -19.33 3.15 3.53
N GLU A 80 -18.49 2.34 4.17
CA GLU A 80 -17.37 2.85 4.95
C GLU A 80 -16.28 3.48 4.05
N LEU A 81 -15.99 2.87 2.90
CA LEU A 81 -15.10 3.48 1.89
C LEU A 81 -15.66 4.81 1.39
N GLU A 82 -16.96 4.87 1.06
CA GLU A 82 -17.63 6.10 0.64
C GLU A 82 -17.53 7.21 1.71
N ARG A 83 -17.73 6.85 2.98
CA ARG A 83 -17.52 7.78 4.10
C ARG A 83 -16.08 8.28 4.18
N CYS A 84 -15.10 7.40 4.05
CA CYS A 84 -13.68 7.77 4.08
C CYS A 84 -13.30 8.72 2.94
N ILE A 85 -13.84 8.47 1.73
CA ILE A 85 -13.70 9.36 0.58
C ILE A 85 -14.24 10.75 0.90
N ALA A 86 -15.47 10.82 1.44
CA ALA A 86 -16.11 12.08 1.81
C ALA A 86 -15.36 12.84 2.90
N LEU A 87 -14.64 12.11 3.78
CA LEU A 87 -13.79 12.68 4.83
C LEU A 87 -12.35 12.97 4.37
N GLY A 88 -12.06 12.80 3.08
CA GLY A 88 -10.83 13.29 2.46
C GLY A 88 -9.68 12.28 2.37
N MET A 89 -9.92 10.99 2.68
CA MET A 89 -8.93 9.95 2.39
C MET A 89 -8.65 9.86 0.88
N LYS A 90 -7.42 9.47 0.51
CA LYS A 90 -6.92 9.53 -0.88
C LYS A 90 -6.35 8.22 -1.41
N GLY A 91 -6.33 7.15 -0.63
CA GLY A 91 -6.01 5.80 -1.11
C GLY A 91 -6.87 4.73 -0.45
N VAL A 92 -6.77 3.50 -0.93
CA VAL A 92 -7.38 2.32 -0.33
C VAL A 92 -6.28 1.37 0.09
N LYS A 93 -6.37 0.82 1.30
CA LYS A 93 -5.55 -0.31 1.73
C LYS A 93 -6.38 -1.59 1.63
N LEU A 94 -5.95 -2.51 0.77
CA LEU A 94 -6.53 -3.84 0.64
C LEU A 94 -5.64 -4.86 1.35
N TRP A 95 -6.14 -5.39 2.47
CA TRP A 95 -5.50 -6.48 3.21
C TRP A 95 -6.15 -7.84 2.90
N ILE A 96 -5.57 -8.89 3.46
CA ILE A 96 -5.76 -10.31 3.11
C ILE A 96 -7.10 -10.93 3.54
N SER A 97 -8.18 -10.16 3.61
CA SER A 97 -9.50 -10.73 3.89
C SER A 97 -9.95 -11.64 2.73
N VAL A 98 -9.55 -11.31 1.49
CA VAL A 98 -9.72 -12.12 0.27
C VAL A 98 -8.47 -11.96 -0.59
N PHE A 99 -8.28 -12.82 -1.59
CA PHE A 99 -7.25 -12.57 -2.61
C PHE A 99 -7.58 -11.30 -3.39
N ALA A 100 -6.54 -10.58 -3.84
CA ALA A 100 -6.71 -9.30 -4.51
C ALA A 100 -7.57 -9.40 -5.79
N ASP A 101 -7.50 -10.50 -6.53
CA ASP A 101 -8.29 -10.74 -7.75
C ASP A 101 -9.67 -11.36 -7.50
N ASP A 102 -10.08 -11.55 -6.24
CA ASP A 102 -11.43 -11.99 -5.90
C ASP A 102 -12.47 -11.00 -6.45
N ARG A 103 -13.59 -11.51 -6.97
CA ARG A 103 -14.66 -10.67 -7.56
C ARG A 103 -15.29 -9.71 -6.55
N ARG A 104 -15.22 -10.03 -5.26
CA ARG A 104 -15.67 -9.13 -4.18
C ARG A 104 -14.87 -7.84 -4.11
N VAL A 105 -13.67 -7.79 -4.69
CA VAL A 105 -12.81 -6.59 -4.73
C VAL A 105 -13.25 -5.60 -5.81
N ASP A 106 -13.92 -6.08 -6.88
CA ASP A 106 -14.27 -5.26 -8.06
C ASP A 106 -15.05 -3.96 -7.70
N PRO A 107 -16.10 -3.99 -6.84
CA PRO A 107 -16.82 -2.77 -6.47
C PRO A 107 -15.97 -1.71 -5.76
N PHE A 108 -14.96 -2.15 -5.00
CA PHE A 108 -14.03 -1.24 -4.30
C PHE A 108 -13.08 -0.58 -5.29
N VAL A 109 -12.61 -1.33 -6.29
CA VAL A 109 -11.78 -0.79 -7.38
C VAL A 109 -12.54 0.25 -8.18
N GLU A 110 -13.79 -0.06 -8.56
CA GLU A 110 -14.64 0.88 -9.30
C GLU A 110 -14.89 2.18 -8.53
N MET A 111 -15.17 2.08 -7.23
CA MET A 111 -15.37 3.26 -6.38
C MET A 111 -14.09 4.08 -6.23
N ALA A 112 -12.96 3.43 -5.94
CA ALA A 112 -11.66 4.09 -5.82
C ALA A 112 -11.23 4.75 -7.14
N SER A 113 -11.45 4.08 -8.27
CA SER A 113 -11.16 4.60 -9.61
C SER A 113 -11.95 5.88 -9.90
N ARG A 114 -13.26 5.89 -9.63
CA ARG A 114 -14.10 7.10 -9.75
C ARG A 114 -13.63 8.25 -8.85
N ALA A 115 -13.07 7.93 -7.69
CA ALA A 115 -12.49 8.90 -6.76
C ALA A 115 -11.02 9.25 -7.05
N ALA A 116 -10.43 8.70 -8.12
CA ALA A 116 -9.01 8.81 -8.47
C ALA A 116 -8.04 8.37 -7.35
N MET A 117 -8.44 7.39 -6.53
CA MET A 117 -7.66 6.84 -5.43
C MET A 117 -6.93 5.56 -5.87
N PRO A 118 -5.62 5.42 -5.61
CA PRO A 118 -4.92 4.16 -5.81
C PRO A 118 -5.32 3.12 -4.76
N LEU A 119 -5.26 1.83 -5.13
CA LEU A 119 -5.38 0.72 -4.20
C LEU A 119 -4.00 0.12 -3.90
N LEU A 120 -3.57 0.23 -2.65
CA LEU A 120 -2.41 -0.45 -2.11
C LEU A 120 -2.83 -1.86 -1.66
N ALA A 121 -2.38 -2.87 -2.40
CA ALA A 121 -2.71 -4.26 -2.14
C ALA A 121 -1.51 -4.98 -1.52
N HIS A 122 -1.73 -5.60 -0.36
CA HIS A 122 -0.73 -6.51 0.20
C HIS A 122 -0.55 -7.73 -0.67
N ALA A 123 0.71 -8.04 -0.97
CA ALA A 123 1.08 -9.29 -1.59
C ALA A 123 2.44 -9.75 -1.08
N TRP A 124 2.58 -11.07 -0.89
CA TRP A 124 3.81 -11.66 -0.42
C TRP A 124 3.98 -13.09 -0.96
N VAL A 125 5.22 -13.55 -1.13
CA VAL A 125 5.55 -14.98 -1.33
C VAL A 125 6.40 -15.48 -0.16
N LYS A 126 5.77 -16.11 0.84
CA LYS A 126 6.46 -16.50 2.09
C LYS A 126 7.15 -17.85 1.92
N THR A 127 8.39 -17.94 2.36
CA THR A 127 9.15 -19.21 2.43
C THR A 127 8.47 -20.24 3.32
N THR A 128 7.74 -19.80 4.35
CA THR A 128 6.97 -20.64 5.29
C THR A 128 5.54 -20.93 4.84
N GLY A 129 5.14 -20.43 3.67
CA GLY A 129 3.76 -20.48 3.19
C GLY A 129 2.96 -19.24 3.56
N ASN A 130 2.04 -18.86 2.67
CA ASN A 130 1.19 -17.69 2.83
C ASN A 130 0.02 -17.95 3.79
N LEU A 131 -0.53 -16.87 4.34
CA LEU A 131 -1.82 -16.92 5.04
C LEU A 131 -2.96 -17.27 4.05
N PRO A 132 -4.12 -17.80 4.51
CA PRO A 132 -5.14 -18.40 3.65
C PRO A 132 -5.66 -17.57 2.46
N PHE A 133 -5.60 -16.24 2.54
CA PHE A 133 -5.98 -15.33 1.45
C PHE A 133 -4.93 -14.24 1.21
N GLU A 134 -3.70 -14.48 1.66
CA GLU A 134 -2.60 -13.57 1.38
C GLU A 134 -2.21 -13.67 -0.08
N SER A 135 -2.51 -12.59 -0.79
CA SER A 135 -2.24 -12.45 -2.21
C SER A 135 -0.76 -12.64 -2.50
N ARG A 136 -0.52 -13.14 -3.69
CA ARG A 136 0.77 -13.11 -4.36
C ARG A 136 0.74 -12.06 -5.47
N PRO A 137 1.89 -11.58 -5.98
CA PRO A 137 1.95 -10.55 -7.03
C PRO A 137 1.05 -10.82 -8.24
N GLU A 138 0.92 -12.07 -8.67
CA GLU A 138 0.07 -12.47 -9.80
C GLU A 138 -1.43 -12.19 -9.56
N HIS A 139 -1.90 -12.19 -8.32
CA HIS A 139 -3.28 -11.83 -8.00
C HIS A 139 -3.48 -10.33 -8.22
N VAL A 140 -2.53 -9.49 -7.80
CA VAL A 140 -2.61 -8.04 -8.00
C VAL A 140 -2.50 -7.68 -9.48
N ALA A 141 -1.62 -8.35 -10.24
CA ALA A 141 -1.51 -8.16 -11.69
C ALA A 141 -2.80 -8.54 -12.42
N ARG A 142 -3.45 -9.65 -12.04
CA ARG A 142 -4.76 -10.03 -12.63
C ARG A 142 -5.85 -9.02 -12.31
N LEU A 143 -5.85 -8.44 -11.10
CA LEU A 143 -6.76 -7.36 -10.74
C LEU A 143 -6.47 -6.10 -11.59
N ALA A 144 -5.20 -5.72 -11.73
CA ALA A 144 -4.78 -4.56 -12.49
C ALA A 144 -5.13 -4.66 -13.98
N ALA A 145 -4.92 -5.83 -14.58
CA ALA A 145 -5.30 -6.10 -15.97
C ALA A 145 -6.83 -6.10 -16.18
N ARG A 146 -7.61 -6.46 -15.15
CA ARG A 146 -9.08 -6.46 -15.19
C ARG A 146 -9.67 -5.06 -15.10
N HIS A 147 -8.96 -4.11 -14.50
CA HIS A 147 -9.41 -2.72 -14.27
C HIS A 147 -8.34 -1.72 -14.75
N PRO A 148 -8.11 -1.61 -16.07
CA PRO A 148 -7.03 -0.82 -16.65
C PRO A 148 -7.10 0.69 -16.34
N GLU A 149 -8.28 1.20 -16.00
CA GLU A 149 -8.51 2.60 -15.63
C GLU A 149 -8.16 2.92 -14.15
N ALA A 150 -8.06 1.90 -13.30
CA ALA A 150 -7.70 2.06 -11.89
C ALA A 150 -6.18 2.02 -11.70
N ARG A 151 -5.68 2.60 -10.59
CA ARG A 151 -4.26 2.56 -10.21
C ARG A 151 -4.05 1.63 -9.02
N PHE A 152 -3.02 0.82 -9.08
CA PHE A 152 -2.68 -0.15 -8.05
C PHE A 152 -1.26 0.04 -7.57
N ILE A 153 -1.02 -0.24 -6.30
CA ILE A 153 0.32 -0.31 -5.71
C ILE A 153 0.48 -1.73 -5.16
N LEU A 154 1.43 -2.48 -5.71
CA LEU A 154 1.88 -3.77 -5.21
C LEU A 154 2.84 -3.53 -4.05
N ALA A 155 2.39 -3.89 -2.86
CA ALA A 155 3.16 -3.71 -1.65
C ALA A 155 4.46 -4.54 -1.65
N HIS A 156 5.53 -3.97 -1.09
CA HIS A 156 6.78 -4.66 -0.74
C HIS A 156 7.49 -5.36 -1.91
N PHE A 157 7.25 -4.91 -3.14
CA PHE A 157 7.65 -5.66 -4.34
C PHE A 157 7.19 -7.11 -4.38
N GLY A 158 6.12 -7.47 -3.67
CA GLY A 158 5.68 -8.86 -3.58
C GLY A 158 6.42 -9.72 -2.54
N GLY A 159 7.26 -9.12 -1.70
CA GLY A 159 8.07 -9.79 -0.68
C GLY A 159 9.33 -10.48 -1.24
N GLU A 160 9.21 -11.07 -2.43
CA GLU A 160 10.33 -11.47 -3.28
C GLU A 160 10.29 -10.61 -4.54
N TRP A 161 11.36 -9.85 -4.77
CA TRP A 161 11.30 -8.69 -5.66
C TRP A 161 11.21 -9.10 -7.15
N GLU A 162 11.73 -10.26 -7.54
CA GLU A 162 11.67 -10.78 -8.92
C GLU A 162 10.22 -11.07 -9.35
N THR A 163 9.42 -11.68 -8.48
CA THR A 163 8.02 -12.01 -8.73
C THR A 163 7.17 -10.75 -8.81
N GLY A 164 7.43 -9.76 -7.96
CA GLY A 164 6.82 -8.44 -8.09
C GLY A 164 7.17 -7.75 -9.39
N ALA A 165 8.46 -7.70 -9.76
CA ALA A 165 8.94 -7.13 -11.01
C ALA A 165 8.25 -7.77 -12.22
N LYS A 166 8.17 -9.11 -12.23
CA LYS A 166 7.55 -9.89 -13.29
C LYS A 166 6.06 -9.62 -13.39
N ALA A 167 5.35 -9.54 -12.26
CA ALA A 167 3.92 -9.29 -12.22
C ALA A 167 3.56 -7.87 -12.70
N ALA A 168 4.36 -6.87 -12.33
CA ALA A 168 4.11 -5.48 -12.66
C ALA A 168 4.57 -5.06 -14.07
N ARG A 169 5.53 -5.78 -14.67
CA ARG A 169 6.12 -5.45 -15.98
C ARG A 169 5.07 -5.11 -17.05
N ASP A 170 4.12 -6.01 -17.24
CA ASP A 170 3.13 -5.92 -18.33
C ASP A 170 1.84 -5.20 -17.92
N CYS A 171 1.77 -4.66 -16.71
CA CYS A 171 0.61 -3.94 -16.17
C CYS A 171 0.95 -2.44 -15.98
N PRO A 172 0.69 -1.56 -16.96
CA PRO A 172 1.11 -0.15 -16.90
C PRO A 172 0.46 0.64 -15.76
N ASN A 173 -0.65 0.15 -15.21
CA ASN A 173 -1.36 0.74 -14.07
C ASN A 173 -0.99 0.11 -12.71
N LEU A 174 0.01 -0.79 -12.68
CA LEU A 174 0.54 -1.41 -11.47
C LEU A 174 1.90 -0.81 -11.10
N TYR A 175 1.90 -0.11 -9.97
CA TYR A 175 3.07 0.47 -9.30
C TYR A 175 3.58 -0.50 -8.22
N VAL A 176 4.79 -0.28 -7.73
CA VAL A 176 5.48 -1.15 -6.78
C VAL A 176 6.22 -0.32 -5.74
N ASP A 177 6.28 -0.76 -4.48
CA ASP A 177 6.93 -0.01 -3.39
C ASP A 177 8.01 -0.78 -2.61
N VAL A 178 9.07 -0.08 -2.15
CA VAL A 178 10.35 -0.66 -1.62
C VAL A 178 10.30 -1.10 -0.16
N SER A 179 9.13 -1.03 0.45
CA SER A 179 8.95 -1.35 1.85
C SER A 179 9.10 -2.85 2.15
N GLY A 180 9.26 -3.20 3.43
CA GLY A 180 9.09 -4.57 3.94
C GLY A 180 10.13 -5.62 3.55
N SER A 181 10.74 -5.56 2.36
CA SER A 181 11.74 -6.54 1.91
C SER A 181 13.11 -6.31 2.58
N LEU A 182 13.98 -7.33 2.53
CA LEU A 182 15.39 -7.11 2.81
C LEU A 182 16.05 -6.33 1.65
N ALA A 183 17.15 -5.64 1.94
CA ALA A 183 17.96 -4.99 0.95
C ALA A 183 18.82 -6.02 0.22
N GLU A 184 18.58 -6.17 -1.07
CA GLU A 184 19.34 -7.07 -1.95
C GLU A 184 20.11 -6.28 -3.01
N MET A 185 21.19 -6.87 -3.52
CA MET A 185 22.04 -6.23 -4.52
C MET A 185 21.28 -6.06 -5.83
N ASP A 186 21.35 -4.86 -6.41
CA ASP A 186 20.72 -4.50 -7.68
C ASP A 186 19.18 -4.61 -7.71
N GLU A 187 18.51 -4.74 -6.55
CA GLU A 187 17.05 -4.94 -6.49
C GLU A 187 16.32 -3.74 -7.12
N VAL A 188 16.63 -2.53 -6.67
CA VAL A 188 15.95 -1.30 -7.10
C VAL A 188 16.24 -1.02 -8.58
N GLU A 189 17.47 -1.24 -9.02
CA GLU A 189 17.87 -1.11 -10.42
C GLU A 189 17.12 -2.10 -11.32
N THR A 190 16.96 -3.34 -10.86
CA THR A 190 16.22 -4.35 -11.63
C THR A 190 14.75 -4.01 -11.73
N LEU A 191 14.19 -3.45 -10.66
CA LEU A 191 12.81 -2.96 -10.63
C LEU A 191 12.62 -1.80 -11.59
N VAL A 192 13.47 -0.78 -11.53
CA VAL A 192 13.45 0.34 -12.47
C VAL A 192 13.62 -0.12 -13.92
N ARG A 193 14.54 -1.04 -14.20
CA ARG A 193 14.67 -1.64 -15.55
C ARG A 193 13.42 -2.40 -16.00
N SER A 194 12.69 -3.01 -15.07
CA SER A 194 11.53 -3.85 -15.38
C SER A 194 10.25 -3.06 -15.57
N VAL A 195 10.03 -2.01 -14.77
CA VAL A 195 8.76 -1.26 -14.76
C VAL A 195 8.88 0.22 -15.09
N GLY A 196 10.09 0.78 -15.08
CA GLY A 196 10.30 2.23 -15.19
C GLY A 196 10.33 2.91 -13.80
N ALA A 197 11.17 3.94 -13.65
CA ALA A 197 11.35 4.64 -12.38
C ALA A 197 10.06 5.33 -11.91
N GLU A 198 9.20 5.75 -12.84
CA GLU A 198 7.92 6.39 -12.57
C GLU A 198 6.90 5.48 -11.89
N ARG A 199 7.13 4.15 -11.91
CA ARG A 199 6.27 3.15 -11.26
C ARG A 199 6.86 2.54 -9.99
N VAL A 200 8.05 2.99 -9.60
CA VAL A 200 8.76 2.58 -8.37
C VAL A 200 8.52 3.65 -7.29
N LEU A 201 7.91 3.25 -6.18
CA LEU A 201 7.51 4.14 -5.09
C LEU A 201 8.32 3.89 -3.82
N PHE A 202 8.59 4.96 -3.08
CA PHE A 202 9.21 4.86 -1.76
C PHE A 202 8.17 4.52 -0.69
N GLY A 203 8.44 3.50 0.12
CA GLY A 203 7.59 3.08 1.23
C GLY A 203 8.42 2.47 2.37
N THR A 204 7.92 2.52 3.60
CA THR A 204 8.61 1.88 4.74
C THR A 204 7.91 0.67 5.33
N ASP A 205 6.59 0.61 5.27
CA ASP A 205 5.76 -0.40 5.94
C ASP A 205 6.15 -0.56 7.42
N ASN A 206 6.34 0.57 8.10
CA ASN A 206 6.85 0.67 9.47
C ASN A 206 8.25 0.08 9.71
N SER A 207 8.94 -0.35 8.65
CA SER A 207 10.35 -0.69 8.71
C SER A 207 11.19 0.56 8.95
N ASN A 208 12.47 0.38 9.26
CA ASN A 208 13.34 1.51 9.53
C ASN A 208 13.45 2.43 8.30
N PHE A 209 13.08 3.71 8.47
CA PHE A 209 13.10 4.70 7.37
C PHE A 209 14.46 4.81 6.68
N HIS A 210 15.55 4.88 7.45
CA HIS A 210 16.91 5.02 6.90
C HIS A 210 17.36 3.76 6.17
N TYR A 211 16.89 2.59 6.61
CA TYR A 211 17.13 1.34 5.90
C TYR A 211 16.48 1.35 4.52
N CYS A 212 15.19 1.69 4.44
CA CYS A 212 14.47 1.78 3.16
C CYS A 212 15.07 2.87 2.27
N LEU A 213 15.43 4.04 2.83
CA LEU A 213 16.05 5.12 2.07
C LEU A 213 17.42 4.70 1.53
N GLY A 214 18.18 3.93 2.30
CA GLY A 214 19.47 3.37 1.89
C GLY A 214 19.37 2.45 0.67
N LYS A 215 18.28 1.68 0.52
CA LYS A 215 18.03 0.87 -0.70
C LYS A 215 17.98 1.74 -1.95
N VAL A 216 17.26 2.86 -1.87
CA VAL A 216 17.09 3.79 -3.00
C VAL A 216 18.37 4.58 -3.25
N GLN A 217 18.99 5.14 -2.21
CA GLN A 217 20.21 5.95 -2.34
C GLN A 217 21.45 5.12 -2.71
N GLY A 218 21.46 3.83 -2.37
CA GLY A 218 22.52 2.90 -2.73
C GLY A 218 22.40 2.37 -4.17
N ALA A 219 21.25 2.57 -4.83
CA ALA A 219 21.01 2.12 -6.19
C ALA A 219 21.85 2.92 -7.18
N ARG A 220 22.43 2.24 -8.16
CA ARG A 220 23.22 2.81 -9.26
C ARG A 220 22.32 3.34 -10.38
N LEU A 221 21.47 4.29 -10.04
CA LEU A 221 20.57 4.98 -10.96
C LEU A 221 21.07 6.41 -11.20
N SER A 222 20.60 7.03 -12.30
CA SER A 222 20.74 8.46 -12.52
C SER A 222 19.98 9.26 -11.46
N GLU A 223 20.27 10.56 -11.35
CA GLU A 223 19.46 11.48 -10.54
C GLU A 223 18.07 11.74 -11.15
N GLU A 224 17.94 11.57 -12.47
CA GLU A 224 16.67 11.55 -13.21
C GLU A 224 15.96 10.20 -13.06
#